data_AF-A0A957ZH79-F1
#
_entry.id   AF-A0A957ZH79-F1
#
_cell.length_a   1.000
_cell.length_b   1.000
_cell.length_c   1.000
_cell.angle_alpha   90.00
_cell.angle_beta   90.00
_cell.angle_gamma   90.00
#
_symmetry.space_group_name_H-M   'P 1'
#
loop_
_entity.id
_entity.type
_entity.pdbx_description
1 polymer ?
#
loop_
_entity_poly.entity_id
_entity_poly.type
_entity_poly.pdbx_seq_one_letter_code
_entity_poly.pdbx_strand_id
1 'polypeptide(L)'
;HIVDEVSLFAVTESLALRGEVDTNTIAWTQYVNSPGEVLGAFGPDGQVFSKKGPAPAFLAAPWYLFLHIITELNVEIGQLQSTLLWNGIITALTAALLWLTALRLGYGDRTGMVLGLFFGLATIAWPYANQFFGEPLSALSLLLTLYGMLRWRQNGRWWWMLIAGFGAAQAFTTVTAHAVLIALFGVWWLGDWALR
;
A
#
# COMPACT_ATOMS: atom_id res chain seq x y z
N HIS A 1 11.16 -15.63 -1.64
CA HIS A 1 10.71 -14.78 -0.54
C HIS A 1 11.87 -13.95 -0.01
N ILE A 2 11.67 -12.66 0.20
CA ILE A 2 12.71 -11.68 0.58
C ILE A 2 12.41 -11.20 2.00
N VAL A 3 13.45 -11.06 2.84
CA VAL A 3 13.30 -10.81 4.29
C VAL A 3 12.46 -9.55 4.59
N ASP A 4 12.46 -8.54 3.71
CA ASP A 4 11.62 -7.34 3.78
C ASP A 4 10.11 -7.62 3.94
N GLU A 5 9.58 -8.64 3.25
CA GLU A 5 8.16 -8.98 3.32
C GLU A 5 7.80 -9.68 4.64
N VAL A 6 8.77 -10.36 5.25
CA VAL A 6 8.62 -11.00 6.55
C VAL A 6 8.46 -9.96 7.66
N SER A 7 9.12 -8.80 7.53
CA SER A 7 8.94 -7.69 8.48
C SER A 7 7.52 -7.14 8.47
N LEU A 8 6.95 -6.89 7.28
CA LEU A 8 5.57 -6.43 7.17
C LEU A 8 4.59 -7.49 7.65
N PHE A 9 4.84 -8.77 7.35
CA PHE A 9 4.03 -9.88 7.84
C PHE A 9 4.06 -9.95 9.38
N ALA A 10 5.23 -9.86 10.00
CA ALA A 10 5.38 -9.90 11.45
C ALA A 10 4.60 -8.78 12.16
N VAL A 11 4.64 -7.54 11.65
CA VAL A 11 3.82 -6.45 12.21
C VAL A 11 2.33 -6.75 12.02
N THR A 12 1.94 -7.24 10.84
CA THR A 12 0.54 -7.54 10.52
C THR A 12 -0.03 -8.60 11.47
N GLU A 13 0.71 -9.68 11.69
CA GLU A 13 0.38 -10.75 12.62
C GLU A 13 0.31 -10.25 14.06
N SER A 14 1.33 -9.51 14.52
CA SER A 14 1.38 -8.99 15.89
C SER A 14 0.18 -8.09 16.19
N LEU A 15 -0.13 -7.19 15.26
CA LEU A 15 -1.28 -6.30 15.37
C LEU A 15 -2.59 -7.08 15.37
N ALA A 16 -2.75 -8.02 14.45
CA ALA A 16 -3.96 -8.80 14.30
C ALA A 16 -4.25 -9.67 15.53
N LEU A 17 -3.26 -10.41 16.02
CA LEU A 17 -3.46 -11.43 17.05
C LEU A 17 -3.26 -10.91 18.47
N ARG A 18 -2.36 -9.93 18.67
CA ARG A 18 -1.96 -9.45 19.99
C ARG A 18 -2.31 -7.98 20.24
N GLY A 19 -2.66 -7.22 19.20
CA GLY A 19 -2.83 -5.77 19.31
C GLY A 19 -1.53 -5.01 19.58
N GLU A 20 -0.38 -5.65 19.33
CA GLU A 20 0.95 -5.07 19.46
C GLU A 20 1.50 -4.66 18.09
N VAL A 21 2.55 -3.83 18.05
CA VAL A 21 3.15 -3.35 16.78
C VAL A 21 4.64 -3.70 16.66
N ASP A 22 5.09 -4.66 17.47
CA ASP A 22 6.42 -5.21 17.44
C ASP A 22 6.62 -6.20 16.26
N THR A 23 7.88 -6.49 15.98
CA THR A 23 8.34 -7.54 15.07
C THR A 23 9.26 -8.52 15.79
N ASN A 24 8.96 -8.87 17.05
CA ASN A 24 9.86 -9.69 17.86
C ASN A 24 10.09 -11.10 17.28
N THR A 25 9.11 -11.62 16.53
CA THR A 25 9.22 -12.91 15.82
C THR A 25 10.40 -12.94 14.84
N ILE A 26 10.83 -11.77 14.37
CA ILE A 26 12.01 -11.59 13.53
C ILE A 26 13.11 -10.77 14.21
N ALA A 27 13.16 -10.70 15.54
CA ALA A 27 14.21 -9.96 16.27
C ALA A 27 15.64 -10.44 15.90
N TRP A 28 15.78 -11.69 15.48
CA TRP A 28 17.05 -12.23 14.98
C TRP A 28 17.57 -11.49 13.73
N THR A 29 16.71 -10.81 12.96
CA THR A 29 17.08 -9.98 11.80
C THR A 29 17.79 -8.68 12.18
N GLN A 30 17.94 -8.40 13.48
CA GLN A 30 18.78 -7.30 13.98
C GLN A 30 20.28 -7.67 14.01
N TYR A 31 20.61 -8.97 13.99
CA TYR A 31 21.99 -9.47 14.05
C TYR A 31 22.48 -9.87 12.66
N VAL A 32 22.76 -8.86 11.84
CA VAL A 32 23.15 -9.01 10.42
C VAL A 32 24.58 -8.54 10.17
N ASN A 33 25.15 -8.93 9.03
CA ASN A 33 26.53 -8.60 8.68
C ASN A 33 26.71 -7.13 8.26
N SER A 34 25.64 -6.49 7.78
CA SER A 34 25.66 -5.09 7.37
C SER A 34 24.47 -4.29 7.91
N PRO A 35 24.65 -3.00 8.28
CA PRO A 35 23.54 -2.18 8.78
C PRO A 35 22.36 -2.04 7.80
N GLY A 36 22.59 -2.18 6.49
CA GLY A 36 21.54 -2.08 5.47
C GLY A 36 20.55 -3.25 5.49
N GLU A 37 20.97 -4.41 5.99
CA GLU A 37 20.15 -5.62 6.10
C GLU A 37 19.20 -5.60 7.29
N VAL A 38 19.41 -4.69 8.25
CA VAL A 38 18.58 -4.59 9.46
C VAL A 38 17.15 -4.21 9.08
N LEU A 39 16.16 -4.96 9.55
CA LEU A 39 14.74 -4.77 9.19
C LEU A 39 13.92 -3.99 10.20
N GLY A 40 14.55 -3.51 11.27
CA GLY A 40 13.88 -2.83 12.36
C GLY A 40 14.86 -2.07 13.25
N ALA A 41 14.38 -1.66 14.41
CA ALA A 41 15.22 -1.10 15.45
C ALA A 41 14.66 -1.48 16.83
N PHE A 42 15.54 -1.62 17.81
CA PHE A 42 15.14 -1.82 19.20
C PHE A 42 14.58 -0.51 19.77
N GLY A 43 13.40 -0.61 20.41
CA GLY A 43 12.82 0.45 21.22
C GLY A 43 13.38 0.49 22.65
N PRO A 44 13.06 1.55 23.42
CA PRO A 44 13.49 1.70 24.82
C PRO A 44 12.98 0.59 25.76
N ASP A 45 11.92 -0.11 25.35
CA ASP A 45 11.27 -1.23 26.02
C ASP A 45 11.88 -2.60 25.66
N GLY A 46 12.91 -2.62 24.79
CA GLY A 46 13.56 -3.84 24.33
C GLY A 46 12.81 -4.58 23.22
N GLN A 47 11.67 -4.06 22.75
CA GLN A 47 10.91 -4.59 21.63
C GLN A 47 11.57 -4.20 20.30
N VAL A 48 11.40 -5.00 19.25
CA VAL A 48 11.87 -4.65 17.90
C VAL A 48 10.73 -4.08 17.09
N PHE A 49 10.92 -2.93 16.45
CA PHE A 49 9.92 -2.29 15.59
C PHE A 49 10.38 -2.26 14.14
N SER A 50 9.45 -2.45 13.20
CA SER A 50 9.76 -2.40 11.77
C SER A 50 10.21 -1.01 11.33
N LYS A 51 11.18 -0.96 10.42
CA LYS A 51 11.56 0.28 9.71
C LYS A 51 10.57 0.67 8.61
N LYS A 52 9.66 -0.23 8.23
CA LYS A 52 8.68 -0.01 7.16
C LYS A 52 7.55 0.87 7.70
N GLY A 53 6.91 1.64 6.80
CA GLY A 53 5.75 2.42 7.18
C GLY A 53 4.60 1.52 7.67
N PRO A 54 3.77 1.99 8.62
CA PRO A 54 2.74 1.16 9.23
C PRO A 54 1.55 0.83 8.32
N ALA A 55 1.29 1.62 7.27
CA ALA A 55 0.06 1.51 6.48
C ALA A 55 -0.15 0.10 5.84
N PRO A 56 0.85 -0.52 5.19
CA PRO A 56 0.70 -1.86 4.62
C PRO A 56 0.27 -2.90 5.65
N ALA A 57 0.93 -2.93 6.81
CA ALA A 57 0.64 -3.91 7.85
C ALA A 57 -0.74 -3.66 8.49
N PHE A 58 -1.06 -2.39 8.79
CA PHE A 58 -2.33 -2.03 9.40
C PHE A 58 -3.52 -2.35 8.51
N LEU A 59 -3.42 -2.05 7.20
CA LEU A 59 -4.51 -2.31 6.26
C LEU A 59 -4.64 -3.79 5.88
N ALA A 60 -3.55 -4.56 5.97
CA ALA A 60 -3.58 -6.00 5.75
C ALA A 60 -4.08 -6.78 6.97
N ALA A 61 -4.09 -6.19 8.18
CA ALA A 61 -4.50 -6.91 9.40
C ALA A 61 -5.93 -7.50 9.33
N PRO A 62 -6.96 -6.81 8.80
CA PRO A 62 -8.28 -7.42 8.60
C PRO A 62 -8.26 -8.61 7.62
N TRP A 63 -7.45 -8.55 6.57
CA TRP A 63 -7.26 -9.65 5.63
C TRP A 63 -6.59 -10.84 6.31
N TYR A 64 -5.54 -10.59 7.10
CA TYR A 64 -4.88 -11.61 7.90
C TYR A 64 -5.83 -12.29 8.89
N LEU A 65 -6.63 -11.50 9.64
CA LEU A 65 -7.61 -12.03 10.59
C LEU A 65 -8.67 -12.88 9.92
N PHE A 66 -9.19 -12.44 8.78
CA PHE A 66 -10.13 -13.22 7.99
C PHE A 66 -9.56 -14.59 7.60
N LEU A 67 -8.32 -14.62 7.12
CA LEU A 67 -7.64 -15.87 6.78
C LEU A 67 -7.34 -16.73 8.02
N HIS A 68 -6.99 -16.10 9.13
CA HIS A 68 -6.74 -16.79 10.39
C HIS A 68 -8.00 -17.50 10.89
N ILE A 69 -9.16 -16.84 10.83
CA ILE A 69 -10.45 -17.45 11.16
C ILE A 69 -10.73 -18.66 10.26
N ILE A 70 -10.40 -18.59 8.97
CA ILE A 70 -10.57 -19.73 8.05
C ILE A 70 -9.65 -20.90 8.46
N THR A 71 -8.39 -20.63 8.83
CA THR A 71 -7.47 -21.67 9.30
C THR A 71 -7.99 -22.36 10.57
N GLU A 72 -8.55 -21.60 11.51
CA GLU A 72 -9.15 -22.12 12.76
C GLU A 72 -10.40 -22.98 12.50
N LEU A 73 -11.02 -22.86 11.33
CA LEU A 73 -12.16 -23.69 10.89
C LEU A 73 -11.73 -25.04 10.26
N ASN A 74 -10.50 -25.50 10.50
CA ASN A 74 -9.91 -26.72 9.92
C ASN A 74 -9.78 -26.71 8.39
N VAL A 75 -9.66 -25.53 7.78
CA VAL A 75 -9.29 -25.40 6.38
C VAL A 75 -7.78 -25.18 6.29
N GLU A 76 -7.06 -26.17 5.76
CA GLU A 76 -5.60 -26.10 5.63
C GLU A 76 -5.20 -25.11 4.51
N ILE A 77 -5.07 -23.83 4.86
CA ILE A 77 -4.47 -22.81 4.00
C ILE A 77 -3.15 -22.32 4.62
N GLY A 78 -2.16 -22.06 3.76
CA GLY A 78 -0.92 -21.43 4.20
C GLY A 78 -1.17 -19.97 4.57
N GLN A 79 -1.21 -19.66 5.87
CA GLN A 79 -1.50 -18.32 6.40
C GLN A 79 -0.59 -17.24 5.77
N LEU A 80 0.71 -17.55 5.67
CA LEU A 80 1.68 -16.66 5.03
C LEU A 80 1.33 -16.43 3.55
N GLN A 81 1.24 -17.51 2.77
CA GLN A 81 0.98 -17.45 1.32
C GLN A 81 -0.34 -16.74 0.99
N SER A 82 -1.39 -17.02 1.77
CA SER A 82 -2.68 -16.35 1.61
C SER A 82 -2.63 -14.87 1.98
N THR A 83 -1.81 -14.48 2.96
CA THR A 83 -1.60 -13.06 3.29
C THR A 83 -0.89 -12.33 2.15
N LEU A 84 0.04 -12.98 1.45
CA LEU A 84 0.74 -12.38 0.29
C LEU A 84 -0.22 -11.99 -0.86
N LEU A 85 -1.39 -12.65 -0.98
CA LEU A 85 -2.41 -12.31 -1.97
C LEU A 85 -2.97 -10.89 -1.82
N TRP A 86 -2.77 -10.26 -0.66
CA TRP A 86 -3.11 -8.87 -0.41
C TRP A 86 -2.63 -7.95 -1.55
N ASN A 87 -1.36 -8.08 -1.96
CA ASN A 87 -0.82 -7.20 -3.01
C ASN A 87 -1.35 -7.53 -4.41
N GLY A 88 -1.85 -8.75 -4.63
CA GLY A 88 -2.63 -9.08 -5.82
C GLY A 88 -3.91 -8.24 -5.91
N ILE A 89 -4.65 -8.14 -4.80
CA ILE A 89 -5.86 -7.32 -4.71
C ILE A 89 -5.53 -5.84 -4.92
N ILE A 90 -4.52 -5.32 -4.22
CA ILE A 90 -4.09 -3.92 -4.35
C ILE A 90 -3.65 -3.59 -5.77
N THR A 91 -2.93 -4.49 -6.44
CA THR A 91 -2.50 -4.30 -7.83
C THR A 91 -3.68 -4.28 -8.79
N ALA A 92 -4.66 -5.18 -8.63
CA ALA A 92 -5.87 -5.18 -9.43
C ALA A 92 -6.71 -3.90 -9.22
N LEU A 93 -6.84 -3.42 -7.98
CA LEU A 93 -7.49 -2.15 -7.67
C LEU A 93 -6.77 -0.97 -8.33
N THR A 94 -5.43 -0.98 -8.34
CA THR A 94 -4.63 0.05 -9.01
C THR A 94 -4.87 0.03 -10.52
N ALA A 95 -4.91 -1.13 -11.15
CA ALA A 95 -5.22 -1.28 -12.58
C ALA A 95 -6.62 -0.76 -12.93
N ALA A 96 -7.62 -1.08 -12.11
CA ALA A 96 -8.99 -0.57 -12.27
C ALA A 96 -9.05 0.95 -12.11
N LEU A 97 -8.32 1.50 -11.12
CA LEU A 97 -8.26 2.93 -10.91
C LEU A 97 -7.52 3.66 -12.04
N LEU A 98 -6.51 3.05 -12.67
CA LEU A 98 -5.86 3.58 -13.88
C LEU A 98 -6.84 3.68 -15.04
N TRP A 99 -7.63 2.62 -15.26
CA TRP A 99 -8.70 2.64 -16.28
C TRP A 99 -9.70 3.77 -16.00
N LEU A 100 -10.21 3.88 -14.76
CA LEU A 100 -11.11 4.96 -14.38
C LEU A 100 -10.48 6.34 -14.55
N THR A 101 -9.19 6.48 -14.25
CA THR A 101 -8.46 7.73 -14.44
C THR A 101 -8.34 8.10 -15.93
N ALA A 102 -8.03 7.12 -16.79
CA ALA A 102 -7.97 7.33 -18.25
C ALA A 102 -9.31 7.83 -18.81
N LEU A 103 -10.44 7.21 -18.41
CA LEU A 103 -11.78 7.68 -18.78
C LEU A 103 -12.03 9.13 -18.37
N ARG A 104 -11.54 9.53 -17.18
CA ARG A 104 -11.68 10.90 -16.68
C ARG A 104 -10.82 11.91 -17.41
N LEU A 105 -9.74 11.48 -18.02
CA LEU A 105 -8.88 12.30 -18.87
C LEU A 105 -9.40 12.40 -20.32
N GLY A 106 -10.54 11.77 -20.63
CA GLY A 106 -11.18 11.83 -21.95
C GLY A 106 -10.76 10.72 -22.91
N TYR A 107 -9.98 9.73 -22.46
CA TYR A 107 -9.69 8.55 -23.26
C TYR A 107 -10.90 7.62 -23.35
N GLY A 108 -10.99 6.88 -24.46
CA GLY A 108 -12.03 5.87 -24.65
C GLY A 108 -11.89 4.68 -23.71
N ASP A 109 -12.99 3.95 -23.51
CA ASP A 109 -13.08 2.82 -22.59
C ASP A 109 -12.05 1.72 -22.88
N ARG A 110 -11.94 1.32 -24.15
CA ARG A 110 -10.95 0.34 -24.61
C ARG A 110 -9.52 0.76 -24.28
N THR A 111 -9.19 2.04 -24.42
CA THR A 111 -7.85 2.57 -24.13
C THR A 111 -7.55 2.47 -22.63
N GLY A 112 -8.52 2.82 -21.77
CA GLY A 112 -8.35 2.70 -20.33
C GLY A 112 -8.23 1.26 -19.85
N MET A 113 -9.01 0.34 -20.43
CA MET A 113 -8.90 -1.10 -20.14
C MET A 113 -7.50 -1.63 -20.54
N VAL A 114 -7.02 -1.31 -21.75
CA VAL A 114 -5.68 -1.72 -22.22
C VAL A 114 -4.58 -1.13 -21.33
N LEU A 115 -4.72 0.12 -20.87
CA LEU A 115 -3.77 0.73 -19.93
C LEU A 115 -3.70 -0.07 -18.61
N GLY A 116 -4.84 -0.42 -18.03
CA GLY A 116 -4.89 -1.22 -16.79
C GLY A 116 -4.27 -2.61 -16.98
N LEU A 117 -4.54 -3.26 -18.11
CA LEU A 117 -3.94 -4.56 -18.45
C LEU A 117 -2.43 -4.46 -18.66
N PHE A 118 -1.94 -3.45 -19.38
CA PHE A 118 -0.50 -3.25 -19.56
C PHE A 118 0.19 -2.91 -18.25
N PHE A 119 -0.41 -2.10 -17.37
CA PHE A 119 0.11 -1.91 -16.03
C PHE A 119 0.27 -3.25 -15.30
N GLY A 120 -0.80 -4.06 -15.25
CA GLY A 120 -0.78 -5.31 -14.49
C GLY A 120 0.08 -6.42 -15.10
N LEU A 121 0.18 -6.53 -16.42
CA LEU A 121 0.80 -7.67 -17.12
C LEU A 121 2.14 -7.35 -17.78
N ALA A 122 2.42 -6.08 -18.06
CA ALA A 122 3.59 -5.64 -18.81
C ALA A 122 4.51 -4.72 -17.99
N THR A 123 4.36 -4.68 -16.66
CA THR A 123 5.25 -3.93 -15.77
C THR A 123 5.68 -4.75 -14.55
N ILE A 124 6.54 -4.14 -13.72
CA ILE A 124 6.97 -4.70 -12.42
C ILE A 124 5.82 -4.90 -11.42
N ALA A 125 4.62 -4.37 -11.71
CA ALA A 125 3.43 -4.58 -10.88
C ALA A 125 3.11 -6.07 -10.72
N TRP A 126 3.33 -6.91 -11.74
CA TRP A 126 3.10 -8.35 -11.64
C TRP A 126 4.02 -9.05 -10.62
N PRO A 127 5.35 -8.92 -10.70
CA PRO A 127 6.23 -9.44 -9.66
C PRO A 127 5.85 -8.94 -8.26
N TYR A 128 5.55 -7.64 -8.11
CA TYR A 128 5.24 -7.04 -6.81
C TYR A 128 3.87 -7.44 -6.26
N ALA A 129 2.93 -7.86 -7.11
CA ALA A 129 1.65 -8.43 -6.70
C ALA A 129 1.82 -9.75 -5.91
N ASN A 130 2.96 -10.43 -6.06
CA ASN A 130 3.26 -11.70 -5.42
C ASN A 130 4.21 -11.57 -4.20
N GLN A 131 4.53 -10.34 -3.79
CA GLN A 131 5.45 -10.04 -2.69
C GLN A 131 4.76 -9.10 -1.72
N PHE A 132 4.88 -9.31 -0.41
CA PHE A 132 4.18 -8.46 0.58
C PHE A 132 4.98 -7.21 0.93
N PHE A 133 5.15 -6.34 -0.06
CA PHE A 133 5.81 -5.05 0.08
C PHE A 133 4.85 -3.86 0.13
N GLY A 134 5.37 -2.67 0.45
CA GLY A 134 4.56 -1.43 0.55
C GLY A 134 4.35 -0.71 -0.78
N GLU A 135 5.09 -1.05 -1.82
CA GLU A 135 5.11 -0.35 -3.11
C GLU A 135 3.78 -0.48 -3.86
N PRO A 136 3.11 -1.66 -3.92
CA PRO A 136 1.76 -1.75 -4.51
C PRO A 136 0.76 -0.82 -3.84
N LEU A 137 0.77 -0.77 -2.49
CA LEU A 137 -0.09 0.13 -1.75
C LEU A 137 0.25 1.59 -2.00
N SER A 138 1.54 1.92 -2.11
CA SER A 138 2.01 3.27 -2.44
C SER A 138 1.48 3.72 -3.81
N ALA A 139 1.57 2.86 -4.82
CA ALA A 139 1.05 3.13 -6.16
C ALA A 139 -0.46 3.41 -6.15
N LEU A 140 -1.24 2.56 -5.47
CA LEU A 140 -2.68 2.77 -5.28
C LEU A 140 -2.97 4.11 -4.59
N SER A 141 -2.24 4.41 -3.51
CA SER A 141 -2.44 5.59 -2.66
C SER A 141 -2.19 6.91 -3.41
N LEU A 142 -1.10 6.98 -4.17
CA LEU A 142 -0.77 8.14 -4.99
C LEU A 142 -1.77 8.33 -6.12
N LEU A 143 -2.18 7.23 -6.76
CA LEU A 143 -3.19 7.29 -7.81
C LEU A 143 -4.57 7.69 -7.27
N LEU A 144 -4.92 7.23 -6.06
CA LEU A 144 -6.14 7.64 -5.37
C LEU A 144 -6.13 9.14 -5.02
N THR A 145 -4.95 9.65 -4.63
CA THR A 145 -4.71 11.08 -4.44
C THR A 145 -5.03 11.86 -5.72
N LEU A 146 -4.36 11.51 -6.82
CA LEU A 146 -4.55 12.13 -8.13
C LEU A 146 -6.00 12.03 -8.61
N TYR A 147 -6.60 10.85 -8.52
CA TYR A 147 -7.97 10.59 -8.98
C TYR A 147 -8.99 11.41 -8.19
N GLY A 148 -8.86 11.47 -6.85
CA GLY A 148 -9.70 12.32 -6.01
C GLY A 148 -9.60 13.79 -6.42
N MET A 149 -8.39 14.29 -6.64
CA MET A 149 -8.18 15.67 -7.08
C MET A 149 -8.79 15.95 -8.45
N LEU A 150 -8.62 15.03 -9.41
CA LEU A 150 -9.22 15.13 -10.73
C LEU A 150 -10.75 15.12 -10.68
N ARG A 151 -11.35 14.27 -9.85
CA ARG A 151 -12.80 14.19 -9.69
C ARG A 151 -13.38 15.42 -9.01
N TRP A 152 -12.73 15.93 -7.97
CA TRP A 152 -13.12 17.20 -7.35
C TRP A 152 -13.08 18.32 -8.37
N ARG A 153 -12.02 18.39 -9.19
CA ARG A 153 -11.87 19.41 -10.23
C ARG A 153 -13.05 19.44 -11.22
N GLN A 154 -13.58 18.27 -11.56
CA GLN A 154 -14.66 18.12 -12.55
C GLN A 154 -16.06 18.38 -12.00
N ASN A 155 -16.32 18.17 -10.71
CA ASN A 155 -17.68 18.25 -10.15
C ASN A 155 -17.83 19.06 -8.86
N GLY A 156 -16.72 19.60 -8.32
CA GLY A 156 -16.68 20.44 -7.13
C GLY A 156 -17.03 19.76 -5.80
N ARG A 157 -17.33 18.45 -5.77
CA ARG A 157 -17.81 17.79 -4.56
C ARG A 157 -16.67 17.54 -3.57
N TRP A 158 -16.82 18.07 -2.36
CA TRP A 158 -15.79 18.07 -1.31
C TRP A 158 -15.29 16.66 -0.90
N TRP A 159 -16.13 15.63 -0.95
CA TRP A 159 -15.74 14.28 -0.56
C TRP A 159 -14.65 13.67 -1.47
N TRP A 160 -14.47 14.18 -2.69
CA TRP A 160 -13.34 13.79 -3.52
C TRP A 160 -12.00 14.28 -2.98
N MET A 161 -11.99 15.41 -2.26
CA MET A 161 -10.83 15.87 -1.51
C MET A 161 -10.57 15.00 -0.28
N LEU A 162 -11.62 14.43 0.36
CA LEU A 162 -11.42 13.42 1.39
C LEU A 162 -10.73 12.17 0.84
N ILE A 163 -11.17 11.69 -0.32
CA ILE A 163 -10.53 10.55 -0.99
C ILE A 163 -9.08 10.88 -1.34
N ALA A 164 -8.83 12.09 -1.85
CA ALA A 164 -7.48 12.52 -2.17
C ALA A 164 -6.59 12.59 -0.92
N GLY A 165 -7.09 13.18 0.17
CA GLY A 165 -6.40 13.28 1.45
C GLY A 165 -6.14 11.91 2.08
N PHE A 166 -7.10 10.98 1.98
CA PHE A 166 -6.92 9.60 2.42
C PHE A 166 -5.81 8.90 1.63
N GLY A 167 -5.79 9.03 0.31
CA GLY A 167 -4.70 8.54 -0.53
C GLY A 167 -3.35 9.15 -0.15
N ALA A 168 -3.29 10.46 0.12
CA ALA A 168 -2.05 11.13 0.51
C ALA A 168 -1.55 10.66 1.88
N ALA A 169 -2.46 10.54 2.87
CA ALA A 169 -2.13 10.04 4.20
C ALA A 169 -1.62 8.58 4.13
N GLN A 170 -2.25 7.74 3.32
CA GLN A 170 -1.83 6.35 3.13
C GLN A 170 -0.47 6.27 2.42
N ALA A 171 -0.22 7.07 1.39
CA ALA A 171 1.07 7.13 0.71
C ALA A 171 2.20 7.56 1.67
N PHE A 172 1.96 8.62 2.47
CA PHE A 172 2.91 9.13 3.45
C PHE A 172 3.24 8.11 4.55
N THR A 173 2.21 7.44 5.08
CA THR A 173 2.37 6.41 6.12
C THR A 173 2.88 5.09 5.57
N THR A 174 2.92 4.89 4.25
CA THR A 174 3.59 3.73 3.63
C THR A 174 5.09 3.99 3.46
N VAL A 175 5.45 5.14 2.87
CA VAL A 175 6.82 5.62 2.77
C VAL A 175 6.82 7.14 2.89
N THR A 176 7.56 7.67 3.85
CA THR A 176 7.62 9.11 4.13
C THR A 176 8.13 9.94 2.96
N ALA A 177 8.97 9.34 2.10
CA ALA A 177 9.47 9.96 0.87
C ALA A 177 8.35 10.40 -0.10
N HIS A 178 7.16 9.80 -0.03
CA HIS A 178 6.01 10.24 -0.84
C HIS A 178 5.52 11.65 -0.48
N ALA A 179 5.97 12.24 0.63
CA ALA A 179 5.72 13.65 0.94
C ALA A 179 6.10 14.58 -0.22
N VAL A 180 7.17 14.25 -0.97
CA VAL A 180 7.58 15.01 -2.14
C VAL A 180 6.51 14.96 -3.24
N LEU A 181 6.00 13.77 -3.56
CA LEU A 181 4.96 13.61 -4.59
C LEU A 181 3.63 14.26 -4.16
N ILE A 182 3.28 14.15 -2.89
CA ILE A 182 2.10 14.81 -2.32
C ILE A 182 2.25 16.34 -2.44
N ALA A 183 3.44 16.88 -2.16
CA ALA A 183 3.71 18.31 -2.33
C ALA A 183 3.58 18.74 -3.80
N LEU A 184 4.07 17.94 -4.75
CA LEU A 184 3.90 18.22 -6.19
C LEU A 184 2.41 18.27 -6.58
N PHE A 185 1.59 17.35 -6.07
CA PHE A 185 0.14 17.41 -6.28
C PHE A 185 -0.48 18.67 -5.66
N GLY A 186 -0.06 19.05 -4.45
CA GLY A 186 -0.49 20.29 -3.81
C GLY A 186 -0.15 21.54 -4.61
N VAL A 187 1.08 21.63 -5.14
CA VAL A 187 1.51 22.74 -6.00
C VAL A 187 0.70 22.80 -7.30
N TRP A 188 0.50 21.65 -7.95
CA TRP A 188 -0.34 21.58 -9.14
C TRP A 188 -1.77 22.08 -8.89
N TRP A 189 -2.35 21.71 -7.74
CA TRP A 189 -3.68 22.13 -7.34
C TRP A 189 -3.78 23.63 -7.04
N LEU A 190 -2.80 24.19 -6.33
CA LEU A 190 -2.72 25.63 -6.08
C LEU A 190 -2.57 26.42 -7.39
N GLY A 191 -1.77 25.90 -8.34
CA GLY A 191 -1.63 26.49 -9.67
C GLY A 191 -2.94 26.48 -10.46
N ASP A 192 -3.67 25.35 -10.48
CA ASP A 192 -4.99 25.27 -11.14
C ASP A 192 -6.03 26.20 -10.49
N TRP A 193 -5.95 26.38 -9.17
CA TRP A 193 -6.83 27.31 -8.45
C TRP A 193 -6.54 28.78 -8.78
N ALA A 194 -5.26 29.16 -8.85
CA ALA A 194 -4.85 30.53 -9.13
C ALA A 194 -5.11 31.00 -10.58
N LEU A 195 -5.26 30.06 -11.52
CA LEU A 195 -5.54 30.33 -12.94
C LEU A 195 -7.04 30.42 -13.28
N ARG A 196 -7.93 30.21 -12.30
CA ARG A 196 -9.39 30.36 -12.44
C ARG A 196 -9.85 31.70 -11.91
#